data_AF-A0A6I6HKF7-F1
#
_entry.id   AF-A0A6I6HKF7-F1
#
_cell.length_a   1.000
_cell.length_b   1.000
_cell.length_c   1.000
_cell.angle_alpha   90.00
_cell.angle_beta   90.00
_cell.angle_gamma   90.00
#
_symmetry.space_group_name_H-M   'P 1'
#
loop_
_entity.id
_entity.type
_entity.pdbx_description
1 polymer ?
#
loop_
_entity_poly.entity_id
_entity_poly.type
_entity_poly.pdbx_seq_one_letter_code
_entity_poly.pdbx_strand_id
1 'polypeptide(L)'
;MNRRLRLIALLMVVMAAAGAAWVFAATRSASPATSALLEIRWHGNGIILQGAVTDAATQQVLVEGATARLGGEANQVVDWLDIAPAALPVPDAASLASLIRLGQEGWHLQRHATDAWLAVQSPNDDRSMQARQLLQRAFGPGVTIRLIPLS
;
A
#
# COMPACT_ATOMS: atom_id res chain seq x y z
N MET A 1 2.57 -47.15 -28.52
CA MET A 1 3.35 -46.19 -27.70
C MET A 1 2.41 -45.57 -26.66
N ASN A 2 2.70 -45.74 -25.37
CA ASN A 2 1.69 -46.00 -24.35
C ASN A 2 1.01 -44.74 -23.77
N ARG A 3 -0.33 -44.74 -23.71
CA ARG A 3 -1.17 -43.70 -23.06
C ARG A 3 -0.76 -43.41 -21.61
N ARG A 4 -0.14 -44.38 -20.93
CA ARG A 4 0.37 -44.26 -19.55
C ARG A 4 1.57 -43.29 -19.42
N LEU A 5 2.40 -43.14 -20.45
CA LEU A 5 3.52 -42.19 -20.45
C LEU A 5 3.05 -40.73 -20.61
N ARG A 6 1.96 -40.49 -21.34
CA ARG A 6 1.38 -39.14 -21.49
C ARG A 6 0.74 -38.64 -20.19
N LEU A 7 0.16 -39.54 -19.39
CA LEU A 7 -0.44 -39.20 -18.09
C LEU A 7 0.61 -38.86 -17.02
N ILE A 8 1.77 -39.53 -17.04
CA ILE A 8 2.88 -39.23 -16.12
C ILE A 8 3.54 -37.89 -16.47
N ALA A 9 3.69 -37.58 -17.77
CA ALA A 9 4.20 -36.29 -18.21
C ALA A 9 3.25 -35.13 -17.86
N LEU A 10 1.93 -35.34 -17.88
CA LEU A 10 0.97 -34.31 -17.50
C LEU A 10 0.93 -34.07 -15.97
N LEU A 11 1.14 -35.12 -15.16
CA LEU A 11 1.14 -34.99 -13.69
C LEU A 11 2.37 -34.23 -13.16
N MET A 12 3.52 -34.32 -13.84
CA MET A 12 4.74 -33.59 -13.47
C MET A 12 4.68 -32.08 -13.79
N VAL A 13 3.86 -31.65 -14.74
CA VAL A 13 3.72 -30.22 -15.07
C VAL A 13 2.77 -29.49 -14.11
N VAL A 14 1.81 -30.19 -13.50
CA VAL A 14 0.85 -29.58 -12.56
C VAL A 14 1.47 -29.38 -11.16
N MET A 15 2.46 -30.18 -10.78
CA MET A 15 3.11 -30.06 -9.46
C MET A 15 4.17 -28.95 -9.35
N ALA A 16 4.53 -28.28 -10.45
CA ALA A 16 5.53 -27.20 -10.44
C ALA A 16 4.94 -25.80 -10.18
N ALA A 17 3.61 -25.62 -10.22
CA ALA A 17 2.98 -24.30 -10.10
C ALA A 17 2.58 -23.91 -8.66
N ALA A 18 2.63 -24.84 -7.69
CA ALA A 18 2.17 -24.58 -6.32
C ALA A 18 3.30 -24.20 -5.33
N GLY A 19 4.57 -24.21 -5.75
CA GLY A 19 5.72 -23.98 -4.87
C GLY A 19 6.32 -22.57 -4.91
N ALA A 20 5.98 -21.74 -5.90
CA ALA A 20 6.69 -20.49 -6.16
C ALA A 20 6.20 -19.29 -5.32
N ALA A 21 5.02 -19.37 -4.70
CA ALA A 21 4.48 -18.25 -3.91
C ALA A 21 5.15 -18.10 -2.52
N TRP A 22 5.81 -19.15 -2.01
CA TRP A 22 6.35 -19.14 -0.63
C TRP A 22 7.82 -18.72 -0.52
N VAL A 23 8.61 -18.83 -1.60
CA VAL A 23 10.05 -18.49 -1.53
C VAL A 23 10.29 -16.97 -1.55
N PHE A 24 9.38 -16.19 -2.15
CA PHE A 24 9.48 -14.72 -2.12
C PHE A 24 9.05 -14.10 -0.76
N ALA A 25 8.26 -14.81 0.04
CA ALA A 25 7.94 -14.38 1.40
C ALA A 25 9.16 -14.50 2.35
N ALA A 26 10.08 -15.44 2.07
CA ALA A 26 11.21 -15.75 2.95
C ALA A 26 12.46 -14.87 2.73
N THR A 27 12.47 -14.00 1.71
CA THR A 27 13.61 -13.10 1.40
C THR A 27 13.27 -11.63 1.52
N ARG A 28 12.07 -11.29 2.02
CA ARG A 28 11.70 -9.92 2.36
C ARG A 28 12.54 -9.51 3.57
N SER A 29 13.69 -8.90 3.28
CA SER A 29 14.52 -8.25 4.28
C SER A 29 13.63 -7.21 4.97
N ALA A 30 13.30 -7.45 6.23
CA ALA A 30 12.65 -6.46 7.08
C ALA A 30 13.58 -5.25 7.13
N SER A 31 13.22 -4.20 6.40
CA SER A 31 13.99 -2.96 6.38
C SER A 31 13.99 -2.38 7.80
N PRO A 32 15.15 -2.18 8.44
CA PRO A 32 15.19 -1.68 9.80
C PRO A 32 15.03 -0.16 9.78
N ALA A 33 13.80 0.31 9.94
CA ALA A 33 13.52 1.63 10.48
C ALA A 33 12.24 1.54 11.32
N THR A 34 12.39 1.77 12.61
CA THR A 34 11.31 1.78 13.60
C THR A 34 10.04 2.52 13.16
N SER A 35 8.92 1.78 13.16
CA SER A 35 7.60 2.11 13.76
C SER A 35 6.40 2.54 12.89
N ALA A 36 6.48 2.70 11.57
CA ALA A 36 5.27 2.93 10.75
C ALA A 36 4.58 1.60 10.39
N LEU A 37 3.27 1.52 10.60
CA LEU A 37 2.44 0.33 10.32
C LEU A 37 1.83 0.38 8.90
N LEU A 38 1.71 1.57 8.33
CA LEU A 38 1.34 1.83 6.95
C LEU A 38 2.14 3.03 6.43
N GLU A 39 2.71 2.92 5.24
CA GLU A 39 3.55 3.93 4.60
C GLU A 39 3.09 4.14 3.15
N ILE A 40 2.97 5.40 2.73
CA ILE A 40 2.71 5.78 1.34
C ILE A 40 3.73 6.81 0.91
N ARG A 41 4.48 6.52 -0.15
CA ARG A 41 5.48 7.46 -0.71
C ARG A 41 5.21 7.73 -2.17
N TRP A 42 5.21 9.01 -2.53
CA TRP A 42 5.08 9.48 -3.90
C TRP A 42 6.48 9.84 -4.41
N HIS A 43 6.98 9.13 -5.42
CA HIS A 43 8.33 9.32 -5.95
C HIS A 43 8.39 9.11 -7.47
N GLY A 44 9.10 9.99 -8.18
CA GLY A 44 9.04 10.13 -9.63
C GLY A 44 7.62 10.04 -10.20
N ASN A 45 7.43 9.02 -11.03
CA ASN A 45 6.12 8.67 -11.60
C ASN A 45 5.42 7.55 -10.84
N GLY A 46 5.99 7.02 -9.75
CA GLY A 46 5.52 5.84 -9.02
C GLY A 46 4.98 6.14 -7.63
N ILE A 47 4.42 5.11 -7.01
CA ILE A 47 3.93 5.14 -5.63
C ILE A 47 4.38 3.87 -4.92
N ILE A 48 4.84 4.01 -3.68
CA ILE A 48 5.13 2.88 -2.79
C ILE A 48 4.01 2.82 -1.75
N LEU A 49 3.43 1.63 -1.53
CA LEU A 49 2.38 1.35 -0.54
C LEU A 49 2.82 0.21 0.40
N GLN A 50 3.45 0.54 1.50
CA GLN A 50 4.04 -0.46 2.42
C GLN A 50 3.27 -0.58 3.72
N GLY A 51 3.28 -1.77 4.33
CA GLY A 51 2.65 -2.04 5.62
C GLY A 51 1.56 -3.10 5.54
N ALA A 52 0.58 -3.04 6.44
CA ALA A 52 -0.51 -3.99 6.46
C ALA A 52 -1.88 -3.31 6.64
N VAL A 53 -2.92 -3.90 6.05
CA VAL A 53 -4.33 -3.51 6.21
C VAL A 53 -5.17 -4.69 6.71
N THR A 54 -6.31 -4.38 7.33
CA THR A 54 -7.15 -5.38 7.99
C THR A 54 -7.82 -6.35 7.01
N ASP A 55 -8.09 -5.91 5.78
CA ASP A 55 -8.90 -6.66 4.83
C ASP A 55 -8.55 -6.38 3.35
N ALA A 56 -8.95 -7.30 2.48
CA ALA A 56 -8.70 -7.24 1.04
C ALA A 56 -9.45 -6.11 0.33
N ALA A 57 -10.61 -5.69 0.83
CA ALA A 57 -11.39 -4.62 0.20
C ALA A 57 -10.69 -3.27 0.39
N THR A 58 -10.17 -3.02 1.59
CA THR A 58 -9.31 -1.87 1.86
C THR A 58 -8.09 -1.88 0.94
N GLN A 59 -7.38 -3.01 0.84
CA GLN A 59 -6.24 -3.14 -0.07
C GLN A 59 -6.62 -2.78 -1.51
N GLN A 60 -7.70 -3.37 -2.03
CA GLN A 60 -8.19 -3.14 -3.39
C GLN A 60 -8.55 -1.67 -3.66
N VAL A 61 -9.13 -0.97 -2.69
CA VAL A 61 -9.46 0.45 -2.84
C VAL A 61 -8.19 1.31 -2.96
N LEU A 62 -7.14 0.97 -2.20
CA LEU A 62 -5.85 1.68 -2.27
C LEU A 62 -5.10 1.37 -3.56
N VAL A 63 -5.17 0.11 -4.01
CA VAL A 63 -4.71 -0.37 -5.33
C VAL A 63 -5.32 0.46 -6.46
N GLU A 64 -6.64 0.60 -6.46
CA GLU A 64 -7.36 1.36 -7.49
C GLU A 64 -7.02 2.85 -7.42
N GLY A 65 -6.90 3.41 -6.21
CA GLY A 65 -6.47 4.80 -6.00
C GLY A 65 -5.08 5.09 -6.58
N ALA A 66 -4.11 4.21 -6.32
CA ALA A 66 -2.75 4.32 -6.85
C ALA A 66 -2.74 4.14 -8.37
N THR A 67 -3.40 3.11 -8.88
CA THR A 67 -3.47 2.82 -10.32
C THR A 67 -4.10 3.98 -11.10
N ALA A 68 -5.21 4.54 -10.59
CA ALA A 68 -5.88 5.68 -11.20
C ALA A 68 -4.97 6.91 -11.27
N ARG A 69 -4.16 7.16 -10.24
CA ARG A 69 -3.19 8.25 -10.24
C ARG A 69 -2.09 8.05 -11.28
N LEU A 70 -1.66 6.81 -11.47
CA LEU A 70 -0.61 6.42 -12.41
C LEU A 70 -1.10 6.33 -13.87
N GLY A 71 -2.33 6.78 -14.15
CA GLY A 71 -2.91 6.71 -15.49
C GLY A 71 -3.25 5.29 -15.95
N GLY A 72 -3.40 4.33 -15.01
CA GLY A 72 -3.66 2.92 -15.30
C GLY A 72 -2.43 2.01 -15.16
N GLU A 73 -1.25 2.57 -14.92
CA GLU A 73 0.02 1.83 -14.85
C GLU A 73 0.25 1.20 -13.46
N ALA A 74 -0.49 0.14 -13.13
CA ALA A 74 -0.39 -0.56 -11.83
C ALA A 74 1.05 -1.08 -11.52
N ASN A 75 1.85 -1.31 -12.56
CA ASN A 75 3.23 -1.83 -12.46
C ASN A 75 4.20 -0.85 -11.79
N GLN A 76 3.82 0.41 -11.61
CA GLN A 76 4.62 1.43 -10.94
C GLN A 76 4.30 1.53 -9.44
N VAL A 77 3.51 0.58 -8.91
CA VAL A 77 3.30 0.40 -7.47
C VAL A 77 4.28 -0.64 -6.94
N VAL A 78 5.33 -0.19 -6.24
CA VAL A 78 6.55 -1.00 -6.01
C VAL A 78 6.50 -1.87 -4.74
N ASP A 79 5.44 -1.76 -3.93
CA ASP A 79 5.19 -2.60 -2.76
C ASP A 79 3.76 -2.30 -2.32
N TRP A 80 2.93 -3.28 -1.96
CA TRP A 80 1.46 -3.10 -2.06
C TRP A 80 0.59 -3.47 -0.86
N LEU A 81 1.15 -3.62 0.34
CA LEU A 81 0.43 -3.99 1.57
C LEU A 81 0.20 -5.48 1.74
N ASP A 82 0.47 -5.97 2.94
CA ASP A 82 0.02 -7.28 3.40
C ASP A 82 -1.39 -7.18 4.00
N ILE A 83 -2.13 -8.29 4.02
CA ILE A 83 -3.40 -8.37 4.75
C ILE A 83 -3.14 -9.09 6.07
N ALA A 84 -3.41 -8.42 7.19
CA ALA A 84 -3.31 -9.03 8.51
C ALA A 84 -4.50 -8.61 9.39
N PRO A 85 -5.22 -9.55 10.05
CA PRO A 85 -6.37 -9.22 10.88
C PRO A 85 -6.09 -8.25 12.04
N ALA A 86 -4.84 -8.24 12.53
CA ALA A 86 -4.37 -7.34 13.59
C ALA A 86 -3.73 -6.05 13.04
N ALA A 87 -3.79 -5.81 11.72
CA ALA A 87 -3.27 -4.60 11.10
C ALA A 87 -4.13 -3.37 11.43
N LEU A 88 -3.63 -2.20 11.04
CA LEU A 88 -4.31 -0.94 11.27
C LEU A 88 -5.68 -0.88 10.61
N PRO A 89 -6.72 -0.45 11.34
CA PRO A 89 -8.00 -0.16 10.74
C PRO A 89 -7.90 1.10 9.88
N VAL A 90 -8.50 1.03 8.69
CA VAL A 90 -8.75 2.18 7.82
C VAL A 90 -10.27 2.30 7.63
N PRO A 91 -10.99 2.97 8.56
CA PRO A 91 -12.44 3.06 8.51
C PRO A 91 -13.02 3.61 7.21
N ASP A 92 -12.30 4.52 6.55
CA ASP A 92 -12.69 5.10 5.27
C ASP A 92 -11.55 4.97 4.24
N ALA A 93 -11.48 3.78 3.63
CA ALA A 93 -10.52 3.49 2.57
C ALA A 93 -10.70 4.40 1.34
N ALA A 94 -11.92 4.88 1.06
CA ALA A 94 -12.19 5.75 -0.08
C ALA A 94 -11.58 7.15 0.10
N SER A 95 -11.59 7.68 1.33
CA SER A 95 -10.86 8.91 1.66
C SER A 95 -9.35 8.72 1.53
N LEU A 96 -8.81 7.57 1.94
CA LEU A 96 -7.38 7.28 1.77
C LEU A 96 -6.99 7.12 0.29
N ALA A 97 -7.81 6.45 -0.53
CA ALA A 97 -7.60 6.39 -1.98
C ALA A 97 -7.69 7.78 -2.64
N SER A 98 -8.56 8.66 -2.13
CA SER A 98 -8.63 10.05 -2.58
C SER A 98 -7.36 10.83 -2.22
N LEU A 99 -6.76 10.55 -1.05
CA LEU A 99 -5.45 11.11 -0.69
C LEU A 99 -4.35 10.61 -1.64
N ILE A 100 -4.33 9.31 -1.95
CA ILE A 100 -3.40 8.72 -2.92
C ILE A 100 -3.44 9.50 -4.24
N ARG A 101 -4.65 9.77 -4.76
CA ARG A 101 -4.84 10.58 -5.97
C ARG A 101 -4.35 12.03 -5.81
N LEU A 102 -4.65 12.65 -4.67
CA LEU A 102 -4.31 14.05 -4.38
C LEU A 102 -2.81 14.30 -4.22
N GLY A 103 -2.07 13.30 -3.71
CA GLY A 103 -0.67 13.45 -3.34
C GLY A 103 0.22 13.92 -4.48
N GLN A 104 1.44 14.34 -4.17
CA GLN A 104 2.37 14.84 -5.15
C GLN A 104 3.78 14.35 -4.87
N GLU A 105 4.64 14.52 -5.86
CA GLU A 105 6.04 14.12 -5.77
C GLU A 105 6.70 14.60 -4.48
N GLY A 106 7.43 13.70 -3.83
CA GLY A 106 8.13 13.96 -2.57
C GLY A 106 7.25 13.90 -1.33
N TRP A 107 5.93 13.72 -1.45
CA TRP A 107 5.09 13.47 -0.27
C TRP A 107 5.40 12.10 0.34
N HIS A 108 5.26 12.04 1.66
CA HIS A 108 5.47 10.82 2.42
C HIS A 108 4.48 10.76 3.58
N LEU A 109 3.58 9.78 3.55
CA LEU A 109 2.68 9.45 4.63
C LEU A 109 3.25 8.29 5.45
N GLN A 110 3.32 8.46 6.76
CA GLN A 110 3.57 7.40 7.72
C GLN A 110 2.42 7.34 8.71
N ARG A 111 1.83 6.15 8.86
CA ARG A 111 0.73 5.89 9.79
C ARG A 111 1.22 4.91 10.85
N HIS A 112 1.15 5.35 12.10
CA HIS A 112 1.52 4.59 13.30
C HIS A 112 0.25 4.07 14.00
N ALA A 113 0.32 3.75 15.30
CA ALA A 113 -0.87 3.29 16.04
C ALA A 113 -1.84 4.45 16.37
N THR A 114 -1.33 5.56 16.89
CA THR A 114 -2.16 6.67 17.42
C THR A 114 -2.00 7.99 16.67
N ASP A 115 -1.09 8.03 15.69
CA ASP A 115 -0.79 9.20 14.90
C ASP A 115 -0.49 8.87 13.43
N ALA A 116 -0.59 9.89 12.59
CA ALA A 116 -0.24 9.84 11.18
C ALA A 116 0.47 11.14 10.78
N TRP A 117 1.60 11.00 10.11
CA TRP A 117 2.44 12.11 9.67
C TRP A 117 2.46 12.15 8.15
N LEU A 118 2.10 13.29 7.57
CA LEU A 118 2.22 13.53 6.14
C LEU A 118 3.25 14.63 5.91
N ALA A 119 4.38 14.27 5.32
CA ALA A 119 5.37 15.23 4.87
C ALA A 119 4.90 15.90 3.57
N VAL A 120 4.82 17.24 3.55
CA VAL A 120 4.31 18.07 2.46
C VAL A 120 5.19 19.30 2.25
N GLN A 121 5.21 19.89 1.05
CA GLN A 121 6.01 21.10 0.79
C GLN A 121 5.51 22.32 1.57
N SER A 122 4.19 22.54 1.66
CA SER A 122 3.61 23.67 2.40
C SER A 122 2.42 23.22 3.25
N PRO A 123 2.53 23.19 4.60
CA PRO A 123 1.50 22.61 5.46
C PRO A 123 0.19 23.41 5.54
N ASN A 124 0.17 24.63 5.00
CA ASN A 124 -0.97 25.54 5.06
C ASN A 124 -1.60 25.84 3.69
N ASP A 125 -1.12 25.21 2.61
CA ASP A 125 -1.77 25.36 1.31
C ASP A 125 -3.09 24.59 1.25
N ASP A 126 -3.97 24.97 0.31
CA ASP A 126 -5.31 24.39 0.18
C ASP A 126 -5.26 22.86 -0.03
N ARG A 127 -4.26 22.39 -0.79
CA ARG A 127 -4.07 20.96 -1.09
C ARG A 127 -3.69 20.18 0.17
N SER A 128 -2.80 20.70 1.00
CA SER A 128 -2.36 20.09 2.25
C SER A 128 -3.47 20.13 3.30
N MET A 129 -4.27 21.20 3.32
CA MET A 129 -5.48 21.27 4.14
C MET A 129 -6.53 20.23 3.71
N GLN A 130 -6.73 20.04 2.40
CA GLN A 130 -7.56 18.97 1.88
C GLN A 130 -7.02 17.58 2.24
N ALA A 131 -5.70 17.38 2.13
CA ALA A 131 -5.04 16.13 2.53
C ALA A 131 -5.27 15.81 4.01
N ARG A 132 -5.16 16.80 4.91
CA ARG A 132 -5.47 16.64 6.33
C ARG A 132 -6.91 16.18 6.57
N GLN A 133 -7.88 16.77 5.86
CA GLN A 133 -9.29 16.37 5.97
C GLN A 133 -9.52 14.92 5.51
N LEU A 134 -8.89 14.51 4.41
CA LEU A 134 -8.95 13.13 3.91
C LEU A 134 -8.33 12.15 4.91
N LEU A 135 -7.18 12.50 5.49
CA LEU A 135 -6.53 11.70 6.53
C LEU A 135 -7.39 11.55 7.80
N GLN A 136 -8.07 12.62 8.22
CA GLN A 136 -8.95 12.58 9.38
C GLN A 136 -10.14 11.64 9.18
N ARG A 137 -10.72 11.60 7.97
CA ARG A 137 -11.79 10.65 7.62
C ARG A 137 -11.25 9.23 7.50
N ALA A 138 -10.14 9.07 6.78
CA ALA A 138 -9.51 7.78 6.54
C ALA A 138 -9.17 7.01 7.80
N PHE A 139 -8.65 7.70 8.83
CA PHE A 139 -8.17 7.09 10.07
C PHE A 139 -9.08 7.31 11.28
N GLY A 140 -10.06 8.21 11.18
CA GLY A 140 -11.01 8.51 12.24
C GLY A 140 -10.48 9.47 13.32
N PRO A 141 -11.32 9.85 14.29
CA PRO A 141 -11.02 10.89 15.28
C PRO A 141 -9.99 10.48 16.35
N GLY A 142 -9.72 9.18 16.51
CA GLY A 142 -8.75 8.65 17.49
C GLY A 142 -7.29 8.78 17.05
N VAL A 143 -7.03 9.34 15.88
CA VAL A 143 -5.69 9.43 15.29
C VAL A 143 -5.27 10.89 15.16
N THR A 144 -4.12 11.22 15.73
CA THR A 144 -3.55 12.56 15.62
C THR A 144 -2.91 12.74 14.24
N ILE A 145 -3.43 13.67 13.44
CA ILE A 145 -2.89 13.98 12.11
C ILE A 145 -1.91 15.15 12.19
N ARG A 146 -0.70 14.97 11.67
CA ARG A 146 0.34 16.01 11.57
C ARG A 146 0.77 16.20 10.13
N LEU A 147 0.82 17.45 9.70
CA LEU A 147 1.47 17.82 8.44
C LEU A 147 2.86 18.35 8.77
N ILE A 148 3.89 17.75 8.16
CA ILE A 148 5.29 18.09 8.42
C ILE A 148 5.84 18.77 7.15
N PRO A 149 6.44 19.96 7.25
CA PRO A 149 7.06 20.59 6.09
C PRO A 149 8.27 19.79 5.60
N LEU A 150 8.37 19.59 4.29
CA LEU A 150 9.57 19.11 3.61
C LEU A 150 10.58 20.26 3.56
N SER A 151 11.64 20.16 4.36
CA SER A 151 12.76 21.11 4.40
C SER A 151 13.69 20.95 3.20
#